data_AF-A0A3N5Y5Z5-F1
#
_entry.id   AF-A0A3N5Y5Z5-F1
#
_cell.length_a   1.000
_cell.length_b   1.000
_cell.length_c   1.000
_cell.angle_alpha   90.00
_cell.angle_beta   90.00
_cell.angle_gamma   90.00
#
_symmetry.space_group_name_H-M   'P 1'
#
loop_
_entity.id
_entity.type
_entity.pdbx_description
1 polymer ?
#
loop_
_entity_poly.entity_id
_entity_poly.type
_entity_poly.pdbx_seq_one_letter_code
_entity_poly.pdbx_strand_id
1 'polypeptide(L)'
;MSSYEGHRDRDGRPIVTVDGVPLVIEGVHSPHVDWGYEGTAPAELTRALLRHHLEGRIPHPFIYHRVMRTLVRTLDRVAWTVTSPQLEGALKQALRACDRGCPLCADCGYRQIPGNREDACECAIGRRLFNAPQAKKAGR
;
A
#
# COMPACT_ATOMS: atom_id res chain seq x y z
N MET A 1 -8.90 -3.28 -12.43
CA MET A 1 -8.67 -2.08 -11.59
C MET A 1 -9.66 -2.18 -10.45
N SER A 2 -9.20 -2.40 -9.22
CA SER A 2 -10.09 -2.68 -8.09
C SER A 2 -10.49 -1.42 -7.34
N SER A 3 -11.72 -1.40 -6.83
CA SER A 3 -12.28 -0.43 -5.88
C SER A 3 -12.32 -1.04 -4.49
N TYR A 4 -11.76 -0.36 -3.51
CA TYR A 4 -11.80 -0.72 -2.11
C TYR A 4 -12.79 0.20 -1.40
N GLU A 5 -13.69 -0.37 -0.63
CA GLU A 5 -14.73 0.38 0.05
C GLU A 5 -14.77 -0.02 1.52
N GLY A 6 -15.02 0.95 2.39
CA GLY A 6 -15.25 0.70 3.80
C GLY A 6 -16.39 1.56 4.32
N HIS A 7 -17.26 0.95 5.10
CA HIS A 7 -18.35 1.64 5.80
C HIS A 7 -18.66 0.91 7.10
N ARG A 8 -19.48 1.52 7.95
CA ARG A 8 -20.03 0.83 9.13
C ARG A 8 -21.49 0.45 8.88
N ASP A 9 -21.88 -0.74 9.31
CA ASP A 9 -23.28 -1.15 9.29
C ASP A 9 -24.10 -0.44 10.38
N ARG A 10 -25.38 -0.81 10.52
CA ARG A 10 -26.29 -0.23 11.51
C ARG A 10 -25.83 -0.45 12.96
N ASP A 11 -25.07 -1.51 13.21
CA ASP A 11 -24.53 -1.84 14.52
C ASP A 11 -23.15 -1.20 14.75
N GLY A 12 -22.68 -0.37 13.82
CA GLY A 12 -21.36 0.26 13.87
C GLY A 12 -20.22 -0.68 13.50
N ARG A 13 -20.51 -1.88 12.97
CA ARG A 13 -19.48 -2.86 12.62
C ARG A 13 -18.81 -2.47 11.31
N PRO A 14 -17.46 -2.51 11.24
CA PRO A 14 -16.72 -2.19 10.03
C PRO A 14 -16.96 -3.27 8.96
N ILE A 15 -17.41 -2.85 7.79
CA ILE A 15 -17.50 -3.68 6.58
C ILE A 15 -16.50 -3.11 5.58
N VAL A 16 -15.57 -3.95 5.11
CA VAL A 16 -14.60 -3.60 4.09
C VAL A 16 -14.69 -4.58 2.93
N THR A 17 -14.78 -4.06 1.72
CA THR A 17 -14.91 -4.85 0.49
C THR A 17 -13.90 -4.41 -0.55
N VAL A 18 -13.63 -5.31 -1.49
CA VAL A 18 -12.93 -5.03 -2.74
C VAL A 18 -13.78 -5.54 -3.90
N ASP A 19 -14.15 -4.65 -4.80
CA ASP A 19 -15.04 -4.95 -5.93
C ASP A 19 -16.35 -5.65 -5.47
N GLY A 20 -16.90 -5.21 -4.34
CA GLY A 20 -18.11 -5.77 -3.72
C GLY A 20 -17.91 -7.06 -2.91
N VAL A 21 -16.70 -7.64 -2.90
CA VAL A 21 -16.37 -8.87 -2.17
C VAL A 21 -15.76 -8.54 -0.81
N PRO A 22 -16.17 -9.16 0.32
CA PRO A 22 -15.55 -8.93 1.61
C PRO A 22 -14.03 -9.14 1.61
N LEU A 23 -13.30 -8.15 2.11
CA LEU A 23 -11.85 -8.22 2.23
C LEU A 23 -11.47 -8.95 3.52
N VAL A 24 -10.61 -9.96 3.41
CA VAL A 24 -10.08 -10.68 4.57
C VAL A 24 -9.02 -9.81 5.25
N ILE A 25 -9.29 -9.42 6.50
CA ILE A 25 -8.37 -8.63 7.32
C ILE A 25 -7.86 -9.53 8.45
N GLU A 26 -6.64 -10.02 8.30
CA GLU A 26 -5.95 -10.84 9.31
C GLU A 26 -5.12 -9.94 10.23
N GLY A 27 -5.41 -9.98 11.53
CA GLY A 27 -4.74 -9.15 12.54
C GLY A 27 -4.94 -9.66 13.97
N VAL A 28 -4.11 -9.17 14.89
CA VAL A 28 -4.24 -9.45 16.33
C VAL A 28 -5.54 -8.86 16.87
N HIS A 29 -6.00 -7.75 16.28
CA HIS A 29 -7.23 -7.06 16.65
C HIS A 29 -8.37 -7.32 15.66
N SER A 30 -8.40 -8.47 14.99
CA SER A 30 -9.31 -8.81 13.88
C SER A 30 -10.80 -8.47 14.04
N PRO A 31 -11.45 -8.39 15.22
CA PRO A 31 -12.82 -7.88 15.28
C PRO A 31 -12.95 -6.33 15.26
N HIS A 32 -11.86 -5.57 15.35
CA HIS A 32 -11.83 -4.11 15.54
C HIS A 32 -11.17 -3.36 14.38
N VAL A 33 -11.47 -3.74 13.14
CA VAL A 33 -11.00 -2.99 11.96
C VAL A 33 -11.46 -1.53 12.06
N ASP A 34 -10.56 -0.58 11.82
CA ASP A 34 -10.86 0.84 12.00
C ASP A 34 -10.01 1.75 11.10
N TRP A 35 -10.41 3.01 10.94
CA TRP A 35 -9.79 3.97 10.01
C TRP A 35 -10.03 5.44 10.40
N GLY A 36 -9.38 6.38 9.71
CA GLY A 36 -9.54 7.82 9.96
C GLY A 36 -8.72 8.36 11.15
N TYR A 37 -7.68 7.61 11.56
CA TYR A 37 -6.67 7.99 12.55
C TYR A 37 -5.42 7.09 12.41
N GLU A 38 -4.39 7.33 13.23
CA GLU A 38 -3.21 6.45 13.31
C GLU A 38 -3.33 5.45 14.46
N GLY A 39 -3.03 4.18 14.20
CA GLY A 39 -3.02 3.16 15.25
C GLY A 39 -2.84 1.76 14.68
N THR A 40 -2.91 0.77 15.56
CA THR A 40 -2.75 -0.65 15.19
C THR A 40 -3.88 -1.10 14.26
N ALA A 41 -5.14 -0.80 14.59
CA ALA A 41 -6.29 -1.19 13.76
C ALA A 41 -6.25 -0.58 12.34
N PRO A 42 -6.02 0.75 12.16
CA PRO A 42 -5.77 1.32 10.82
C PRO A 42 -4.57 0.72 10.08
N ALA A 43 -3.52 0.30 10.80
CA ALA A 43 -2.37 -0.35 10.20
C ALA A 43 -2.70 -1.77 9.70
N GLU A 44 -3.51 -2.53 10.43
CA GLU A 44 -4.02 -3.84 10.00
C GLU A 44 -4.90 -3.74 8.75
N LEU A 45 -5.79 -2.73 8.69
CA LEU A 45 -6.54 -2.41 7.47
C LEU A 45 -5.60 -2.12 6.30
N THR A 46 -4.59 -1.25 6.51
CA THR A 46 -3.62 -0.90 5.46
C THR A 46 -2.87 -2.13 4.96
N ARG A 47 -2.45 -3.01 5.88
CA ARG A 47 -1.77 -4.28 5.55
C ARG A 47 -2.67 -5.18 4.70
N ALA A 48 -3.96 -5.29 5.02
CA ALA A 48 -4.90 -6.10 4.24
C ALA A 48 -5.13 -5.54 2.82
N LEU A 49 -5.33 -4.23 2.69
CA LEU A 49 -5.48 -3.56 1.39
C LEU A 49 -4.26 -3.80 0.50
N LEU A 50 -3.07 -3.59 1.05
CA LEU A 50 -1.82 -3.81 0.34
C LEU A 50 -1.58 -5.29 0.05
N ARG A 51 -1.94 -6.21 0.95
CA ARG A 51 -1.83 -7.65 0.68
C ARG A 51 -2.69 -8.06 -0.49
N HIS A 52 -3.94 -7.61 -0.55
CA HIS A 52 -4.79 -7.85 -1.72
C HIS A 52 -4.18 -7.25 -2.98
N HIS A 53 -3.77 -5.98 -2.92
CA HIS A 53 -3.18 -5.27 -4.06
C HIS A 53 -1.89 -5.92 -4.58
N LEU A 54 -1.10 -6.51 -3.67
CA LEU A 54 0.17 -7.18 -3.95
C LEU A 54 -0.01 -8.67 -4.20
N GLU A 55 -1.22 -9.14 -4.51
CA GLU A 55 -1.53 -10.54 -4.87
C GLU A 55 -1.17 -11.52 -3.75
N GLY A 56 -1.59 -11.21 -2.52
CA GLY A 56 -1.43 -12.07 -1.35
C GLY A 56 -0.13 -11.88 -0.55
N ARG A 57 0.81 -11.06 -1.06
CA ARG A 57 2.12 -10.82 -0.41
C ARG A 57 2.02 -9.77 0.67
N ILE A 58 2.72 -10.00 1.79
CA ILE A 58 2.67 -9.12 2.96
C ILE A 58 3.74 -8.02 2.80
N PRO A 59 3.37 -6.73 2.75
CA PRO A 59 4.35 -5.64 2.72
C PRO A 59 5.14 -5.54 4.02
N HIS A 60 6.35 -4.99 3.94
CA HIS A 60 7.18 -4.74 5.11
C HIS A 60 6.46 -3.79 6.10
N PRO A 61 6.56 -4.01 7.43
CA PRO A 61 5.92 -3.18 8.45
C PRO A 61 6.09 -1.69 8.26
N PHE A 62 7.33 -1.27 8.07
CA PHE A 62 7.66 0.13 7.85
C PHE A 62 6.90 0.77 6.67
N ILE A 63 6.64 0.00 5.60
CA ILE A 63 5.98 0.49 4.40
C ILE A 63 4.48 0.62 4.62
N TYR A 64 3.81 -0.40 5.15
CA TYR A 64 2.36 -0.30 5.36
C TYR A 64 2.01 0.73 6.45
N HIS A 65 2.87 0.94 7.46
CA HIS A 65 2.67 2.03 8.42
C HIS A 65 2.79 3.42 7.77
N ARG A 66 3.66 3.59 6.76
CA ARG A 66 3.76 4.86 6.02
C ARG A 66 2.54 5.10 5.14
N VAL A 67 2.08 4.08 4.42
CA VAL A 67 0.82 4.16 3.64
C VAL A 67 -0.36 4.47 4.54
N MET A 68 -0.41 3.89 5.74
CA MET A 68 -1.46 4.17 6.72
C MET A 68 -1.52 5.67 7.03
N ARG A 69 -0.38 6.30 7.29
CA ARG A 69 -0.31 7.74 7.61
C ARG A 69 -0.72 8.66 6.47
N THR A 70 -0.46 8.27 5.22
CA THR A 70 -0.74 9.09 4.04
C THR A 70 -2.13 8.89 3.47
N LEU A 71 -2.71 7.69 3.62
CA LEU A 71 -3.98 7.32 3.01
C LEU A 71 -5.04 6.93 4.05
N VAL A 72 -4.80 5.90 4.85
CA VAL A 72 -5.83 5.34 5.74
C VAL A 72 -6.23 6.29 6.87
N ARG A 73 -5.27 7.07 7.37
CA ARG A 73 -5.48 8.10 8.39
C ARG A 73 -6.45 9.20 7.92
N THR A 74 -6.49 9.48 6.62
CA THR A 74 -7.29 10.57 6.05
C THR A 74 -8.63 10.12 5.50
N LEU A 75 -8.95 8.82 5.63
CA LEU A 75 -10.24 8.30 5.18
C LEU A 75 -11.37 8.86 6.04
N ASP A 76 -12.50 9.10 5.39
CA ASP A 76 -13.72 9.50 6.07
C ASP A 76 -14.14 8.44 7.10
N ARG A 77 -14.53 8.91 8.28
CA ARG A 77 -14.84 8.04 9.41
C ARG A 77 -16.18 7.34 9.29
N VAL A 78 -17.06 7.73 8.37
CA VAL A 78 -18.36 7.09 8.15
C VAL A 78 -18.24 6.06 7.03
N ALA A 79 -17.79 6.49 5.84
CA ALA A 79 -17.62 5.64 4.68
C ALA A 79 -16.57 6.20 3.73
N TRP A 80 -15.82 5.33 3.07
CA TRP A 80 -14.77 5.72 2.13
C TRP A 80 -14.70 4.79 0.93
N THR A 81 -14.13 5.33 -0.15
CA THR A 81 -13.76 4.58 -1.36
C THR A 81 -12.34 4.94 -1.74
N VAL A 82 -11.54 3.92 -2.03
CA VAL A 82 -10.15 4.04 -2.49
C VAL A 82 -9.99 3.16 -3.71
N THR A 83 -9.47 3.71 -4.80
CA THR A 83 -9.18 2.95 -6.01
C THR A 83 -7.76 2.38 -5.99
N SER A 84 -7.53 1.32 -6.77
CA SER A 84 -6.18 0.74 -6.93
C SER A 84 -5.11 1.77 -7.31
N PRO A 85 -5.34 2.75 -8.22
CA PRO A 85 -4.35 3.80 -8.51
C PRO A 85 -4.08 4.74 -7.33
N GLN A 86 -5.08 5.06 -6.50
CA GLN A 86 -4.87 5.87 -5.29
C GLN A 86 -4.01 5.12 -4.27
N LEU A 87 -4.30 3.82 -4.07
CA LEU A 87 -3.50 2.96 -3.20
C LEU A 87 -2.05 2.80 -3.72
N GLU A 88 -1.88 2.60 -5.03
CA GLU A 88 -0.57 2.52 -5.68
C GLU A 88 0.20 3.85 -5.56
N GLY A 89 -0.48 4.98 -5.71
CA GLY A 89 0.08 6.31 -5.50
C GLY A 89 0.61 6.49 -4.08
N ALA A 90 -0.19 6.13 -3.08
CA ALA A 90 0.21 6.16 -1.67
C ALA A 90 1.41 5.24 -1.38
N LEU A 91 1.42 4.04 -1.99
CA LEU A 91 2.55 3.10 -1.89
C LEU A 91 3.83 3.67 -2.48
N LYS A 92 3.77 4.24 -3.69
CA LYS A 92 4.91 4.89 -4.35
C LYS A 92 5.42 6.09 -3.53
N GLN A 93 4.52 6.87 -2.94
CA GLN A 93 4.89 7.97 -2.06
C GLN A 93 5.62 7.47 -0.80
N ALA A 94 5.11 6.42 -0.15
CA ALA A 94 5.73 5.82 1.03
C ALA A 94 7.14 5.29 0.72
N LEU A 95 7.32 4.65 -0.43
CA LEU A 95 8.63 4.15 -0.89
C LEU A 95 9.63 5.28 -1.14
N ARG A 96 9.21 6.34 -1.84
CA ARG A 96 10.04 7.53 -2.09
C ARG A 96 10.45 8.25 -0.81
N ALA A 97 9.52 8.41 0.13
CA ALA A 97 9.79 9.09 1.41
C ALA A 97 10.82 8.37 2.29
N CYS A 98 11.15 7.12 1.96
CA CYS A 98 12.03 6.26 2.73
C CYS A 98 13.25 5.79 1.93
N ASP A 99 13.44 6.33 0.71
CA ASP A 99 14.48 5.92 -0.23
C ASP A 99 14.52 4.39 -0.47
N ARG A 100 13.33 3.77 -0.58
CA ARG A 100 13.19 2.32 -0.75
C ARG A 100 12.63 1.98 -2.13
N GLY A 101 13.19 0.98 -2.79
CA GLY A 101 12.74 0.49 -4.10
C GLY A 101 11.71 -0.65 -4.06
N CYS A 102 11.44 -1.25 -2.89
CA CYS A 102 10.57 -2.44 -2.80
C CYS A 102 9.67 -2.41 -1.56
N PRO A 103 8.35 -2.62 -1.71
CA PRO A 103 7.41 -2.63 -0.58
C PRO A 103 7.46 -3.89 0.28
N LEU A 104 8.07 -4.99 -0.21
CA LEU A 104 8.09 -6.28 0.49
C LEU A 104 9.31 -6.44 1.39
N CYS A 105 10.50 -6.18 0.88
CA CYS A 105 11.73 -6.31 1.67
C CYS A 105 12.14 -5.01 2.34
N ALA A 106 11.55 -3.86 1.97
CA ALA A 106 12.02 -2.53 2.34
C ALA A 106 13.51 -2.24 2.02
N ASP A 107 14.22 -3.16 1.36
CA ASP A 107 15.69 -3.14 1.32
C ASP A 107 16.33 -3.55 -0.03
N CYS A 108 15.59 -3.61 -1.13
CA CYS A 108 16.24 -3.55 -2.46
C CYS A 108 16.69 -2.10 -2.73
N GLY A 109 17.75 -1.68 -2.05
CA GLY A 109 18.33 -0.35 -2.16
C GLY A 109 19.41 0.04 -1.12
N TYR A 110 19.69 -0.74 -0.07
CA TYR A 110 20.82 -0.38 0.81
C TYR A 110 22.12 -1.01 0.33
N ARG A 111 22.77 -0.31 -0.59
CA ARG A 111 24.19 0.08 -0.47
C ARG A 111 24.39 1.30 -1.36
N GLN A 112 24.57 2.47 -0.76
CA GLN A 112 25.38 3.50 -1.39
C GLN A 112 26.78 2.90 -1.61
N ILE A 113 27.06 2.43 -2.82
CA ILE A 113 28.43 2.39 -3.34
C ILE A 113 28.59 3.71 -4.10
N PRO A 114 29.52 4.60 -3.72
CA PRO A 114 29.78 5.79 -4.49
C PRO A 114 30.26 5.36 -5.88
N GLY A 115 29.52 5.68 -6.93
CA GLY A 115 29.99 5.56 -8.32
C GLY A 115 29.23 4.65 -9.27
N ASN A 116 28.18 3.92 -8.86
CA ASN A 116 27.37 3.15 -9.81
C ASN A 116 25.88 3.18 -9.45
N ARG A 117 25.10 4.01 -10.15
CA ARG A 117 23.63 3.94 -10.14
C ARG A 117 23.21 2.82 -11.08
N GLU A 118 23.11 1.61 -10.56
CA GLU A 118 22.33 0.57 -11.23
C GLU A 118 21.08 0.31 -10.39
N ASP A 119 20.05 1.11 -10.72
CA ASP A 119 18.72 1.17 -10.11
C ASP A 119 17.87 -0.08 -10.41
N ALA A 120 18.37 -1.29 -10.11
CA ALA A 120 17.65 -2.53 -10.41
C ALA A 120 17.17 -3.20 -9.12
N CYS A 121 15.91 -2.97 -8.75
CA CYS A 121 15.23 -3.89 -7.84
C CYS A 121 15.06 -5.24 -8.55
N GLU A 122 15.77 -6.28 -8.10
CA GLU A 122 15.71 -7.62 -8.71
C GLU A 122 14.36 -8.34 -8.44
N CYS A 123 13.62 -7.89 -7.42
CA CYS A 123 12.31 -8.45 -7.12
C CYS A 123 11.32 -8.08 -8.23
N ALA A 124 10.52 -9.05 -8.68
CA ALA A 124 9.59 -8.89 -9.81
C ALA A 124 8.58 -7.73 -9.61
N ILE A 125 8.25 -7.39 -8.36
CA ILE A 125 7.31 -6.32 -8.02
C ILE A 125 7.95 -4.93 -8.12
N GLY A 126 9.20 -4.77 -7.65
CA GLY A 126 9.93 -3.52 -7.83
C GLY A 126 10.10 -3.21 -9.32
N ARG A 127 10.37 -4.24 -10.14
CA ARG A 127 10.35 -4.09 -11.61
C ARG A 127 8.98 -3.66 -12.13
N ARG A 128 7.87 -4.25 -11.66
CA ARG A 128 6.52 -3.84 -12.07
C ARG A 128 6.17 -2.40 -11.67
N LEU A 129 6.56 -1.97 -10.47
CA LEU A 129 6.20 -0.65 -9.92
C LEU A 129 7.12 0.48 -10.40
N PHE A 130 8.38 0.19 -10.73
CA PHE A 130 9.40 1.20 -11.06
C PHE A 130 10.06 1.03 -12.45
N ASN A 131 10.06 -0.15 -13.08
CA ASN A 131 10.57 -0.40 -14.44
C ASN A 131 9.48 -0.40 -15.52
N ALA A 132 8.49 0.49 -15.40
CA ALA A 132 7.77 0.89 -16.62
C ALA A 132 8.82 1.50 -17.57
N PRO A 133 8.96 1.04 -18.82
CA PRO A 133 9.93 1.62 -19.73
C PRO A 133 9.61 3.10 -19.85
N GLN A 134 10.54 3.96 -19.43
CA GLN A 134 10.45 5.36 -19.82
C GLN A 134 10.43 5.37 -21.33
N ALA A 135 9.33 5.87 -21.92
CA ALA A 135 9.23 6.06 -23.35
C ALA A 135 10.46 6.88 -23.74
N LYS A 136 11.40 6.25 -24.45
CA LYS A 136 12.58 6.91 -24.98
C LYS A 136 12.04 8.11 -25.76
N LYS A 137 12.31 9.33 -25.28
CA LYS A 137 12.14 10.52 -26.12
C LYS A 137 13.01 10.26 -27.35
N ALA A 138 12.35 10.03 -28.48
CA ALA A 138 13.02 9.92 -29.75
C ALA A 138 13.82 11.21 -29.94
N GLY A 139 15.14 11.06 -30.02
CA GLY A 139 16.07 12.16 -30.25
C GLY A 139 15.75 12.86 -31.56
N ARG A 140 16.01 14.16 -31.57
CA ARG A 140 16.10 14.97 -32.79
C ARG A 140 17.52 15.49 -32.88
#